data_AF-A0A529MEV9-F1
#
_entry.id   AF-A0A529MEV9-F1
#
_cell.length_a   1.000
_cell.length_b   1.000
_cell.length_c   1.000
_cell.angle_alpha   90.00
_cell.angle_beta   90.00
_cell.angle_gamma   90.00
#
_symmetry.space_group_name_H-M   'P 1'
#
loop_
_entity.id
_entity.type
_entity.pdbx_description
1 polymer ?
#
loop_
_entity_poly.entity_id
_entity_poly.type
_entity_poly.pdbx_seq_one_letter_code
_entity_poly.pdbx_strand_id
1 'polypeptide(L)'
;MPERRKFSREVKLAAVERLLAGESVAALARELGVVHKLLHHWRAKYLAGGAEALRSPGHHPRGAAVGPPREPPDLEQARARIAELERKVGQQQLELDFFHKALRHVRE
;
A
#
# COMPACT_ATOMS: atom_id res chain seq x y z
N MET A 1 -18.11 18.97 -24.15
CA MET A 1 -17.82 17.79 -23.29
C MET A 1 -16.92 18.27 -22.16
N PRO A 2 -17.25 18.04 -20.87
CA PRO A 2 -16.35 18.46 -19.79
C PRO A 2 -15.03 17.69 -19.89
N GLU A 3 -13.92 18.40 -19.95
CA GLU A 3 -12.58 17.79 -19.98
C GLU A 3 -12.36 16.96 -18.71
N ARG A 4 -11.91 15.71 -18.89
CA ARG A 4 -11.55 14.85 -17.77
C ARG A 4 -10.19 15.30 -17.21
N ARG A 5 -10.21 16.08 -16.13
CA ARG A 5 -8.99 16.47 -15.39
C ARG A 5 -8.19 15.21 -15.01
N LYS A 6 -6.93 15.15 -15.47
CA LYS A 6 -6.01 14.05 -15.16
C LYS A 6 -5.23 14.40 -13.90
N PHE A 7 -5.28 13.53 -12.88
CA PHE A 7 -4.49 13.67 -11.66
C PHE A 7 -3.23 12.79 -11.75
N SER A 8 -2.08 13.32 -11.31
CA SER A 8 -0.83 12.57 -11.20
C SER A 8 -0.95 11.46 -10.15
N ARG A 9 -0.03 10.49 -10.18
CA ARG A 9 -0.01 9.39 -9.20
C ARG A 9 0.24 9.92 -7.79
N GLU A 10 1.16 10.88 -7.65
CA GLU A 10 1.51 11.48 -6.36
C GLU A 10 0.29 12.14 -5.71
N VAL A 11 -0.49 12.91 -6.47
CA VAL A 11 -1.68 13.58 -5.94
C VAL A 11 -2.72 12.57 -5.45
N LYS A 12 -2.90 11.45 -6.17
CA LYS A 12 -3.80 10.38 -5.74
C LYS A 12 -3.32 9.69 -4.48
N LEU A 13 -2.01 9.46 -4.36
CA LEU A 13 -1.42 8.81 -3.18
C LEU A 13 -1.56 9.69 -1.94
N ALA A 14 -1.15 10.95 -2.04
CA ALA A 14 -1.28 11.91 -0.93
C ALA A 14 -2.75 12.05 -0.50
N ALA A 15 -3.69 12.09 -1.45
CA ALA A 15 -5.11 12.12 -1.14
C ALA A 15 -5.57 10.87 -0.39
N VAL A 16 -5.12 9.68 -0.79
CA VAL A 16 -5.51 8.43 -0.11
C VAL A 16 -4.87 8.32 1.27
N GLU A 17 -3.60 8.69 1.43
CA GLU A 17 -2.91 8.70 2.72
C GLU A 17 -3.66 9.57 3.74
N ARG A 18 -4.07 10.78 3.32
CA ARG A 18 -4.89 11.69 4.16
C ARG A 18 -6.25 11.09 4.52
N LEU A 19 -6.90 10.42 3.56
CA LEU A 19 -8.17 9.70 3.83
C LEU A 19 -7.99 8.53 4.81
N LEU A 20 -6.85 7.82 4.74
CA LEU A 20 -6.53 6.73 5.66
C LEU A 20 -6.15 7.26 7.05
N ALA A 21 -5.55 8.45 7.13
CA ALA A 21 -5.33 9.18 8.37
C ALA A 21 -6.62 9.71 9.02
N GLY A 22 -7.77 9.53 8.37
CA GLY A 22 -9.09 9.90 8.90
C GLY A 22 -9.56 11.30 8.54
N GLU A 23 -8.89 11.99 7.61
CA GLU A 23 -9.36 13.29 7.15
C GLU A 23 -10.72 13.20 6.44
N SER A 24 -11.50 14.28 6.59
CA SER A 24 -12.84 14.41 6.00
C SER A 24 -12.78 14.39 4.47
N VAL A 25 -13.52 13.44 3.86
CA VAL A 25 -13.70 13.35 2.40
C VAL A 25 -14.23 14.67 1.83
N ALA A 26 -15.12 15.35 2.56
CA ALA A 26 -15.72 16.61 2.12
C ALA A 26 -14.74 17.79 2.17
N ALA A 27 -13.83 17.81 3.15
CA ALA A 27 -12.77 18.80 3.20
C ALA A 27 -11.77 18.59 2.05
N LEU A 28 -11.31 17.35 1.87
CA LEU A 28 -10.35 16.99 0.84
C LEU A 28 -10.90 17.17 -0.57
N ALA A 29 -12.18 16.90 -0.79
CA ALA A 29 -12.87 17.13 -2.06
C ALA A 29 -12.87 18.60 -2.47
N ARG A 30 -13.15 19.50 -1.52
CA ARG A 30 -13.13 20.95 -1.76
C ARG A 30 -11.73 21.44 -2.06
N GLU A 31 -10.75 20.98 -1.29
CA GLU A 31 -9.34 21.36 -1.46
C GLU A 31 -8.79 20.95 -2.83
N LEU A 32 -9.02 19.69 -3.24
CA LEU A 32 -8.53 19.16 -4.51
C LEU A 32 -9.43 19.52 -5.71
N GLY A 33 -10.60 20.15 -5.46
CA GLY A 33 -11.60 20.43 -6.48
C GLY A 33 -12.12 19.17 -7.18
N VAL A 34 -12.29 18.08 -6.42
CA VAL A 34 -12.75 16.77 -6.91
C VAL A 34 -14.08 16.37 -6.32
N VAL A 35 -14.83 15.54 -7.03
CA VAL A 35 -16.08 14.97 -6.53
C VAL A 35 -15.77 13.88 -5.49
N HIS A 36 -16.57 13.78 -4.42
CA HIS A 36 -16.39 12.79 -3.34
C HIS A 36 -16.27 11.35 -3.87
N LYS A 37 -17.07 11.00 -4.90
CA LYS A 37 -17.03 9.69 -5.57
C LYS A 37 -15.64 9.33 -6.09
N LEU A 38 -14.86 10.31 -6.56
CA LEU A 38 -13.51 10.09 -7.07
C LEU A 38 -12.54 9.71 -5.93
N LEU A 39 -12.67 10.35 -4.77
CA LEU A 39 -11.88 10.05 -3.58
C LEU A 39 -12.19 8.65 -3.04
N HIS A 40 -13.46 8.27 -2.95
CA HIS A 40 -13.84 6.91 -2.58
C HIS A 40 -13.28 5.87 -3.55
N HIS A 41 -13.31 6.16 -4.85
CA HIS A 41 -12.73 5.29 -5.88
C HIS A 41 -11.22 5.12 -5.73
N TRP A 42 -10.48 6.20 -5.44
CA TRP A 42 -9.04 6.10 -5.19
C TRP A 42 -8.74 5.31 -3.92
N ARG A 43 -9.48 5.54 -2.83
CA ARG A 43 -9.34 4.75 -1.59
C ARG A 43 -9.60 3.26 -1.83
N ALA A 44 -10.69 2.92 -2.52
CA ALA A 44 -11.02 1.52 -2.84
C ALA A 44 -9.93 0.86 -3.70
N LYS A 45 -9.43 1.55 -4.73
CA LYS A 45 -8.32 1.06 -5.55
C LYS A 45 -7.05 0.83 -4.75
N TYR A 46 -6.70 1.75 -3.85
CA TYR A 46 -5.53 1.61 -3.00
C TYR A 46 -5.67 0.45 -2.01
N LEU A 47 -6.84 0.26 -1.40
CA LEU A 47 -7.08 -0.89 -0.52
C LEU A 47 -7.01 -2.23 -1.27
N ALA A 48 -7.38 -2.26 -2.55
CA ALA A 48 -7.36 -3.47 -3.37
C ALA A 48 -5.97 -3.84 -3.94
N GLY A 49 -5.08 -2.86 -4.17
CA GLY A 49 -3.81 -3.13 -4.86
C GLY A 49 -2.68 -2.16 -4.54
N GLY A 50 -2.76 -1.47 -3.41
CA GLY A 50 -1.74 -0.55 -2.91
C GLY A 50 -1.47 0.63 -3.85
N ALA A 51 -0.27 1.20 -3.74
CA ALA A 51 0.14 2.36 -4.52
C ALA A 51 0.18 2.10 -6.05
N GLU A 52 0.33 0.85 -6.45
CA GLU A 52 0.42 0.44 -7.86
C GLU A 52 -0.94 0.44 -8.57
N ALA A 53 -2.04 0.28 -7.83
CA ALA A 53 -3.40 0.35 -8.37
C ALA A 53 -3.85 1.76 -8.77
N LEU A 54 -3.14 2.81 -8.33
CA LEU A 54 -3.46 4.21 -8.60
C LEU A 54 -2.82 4.79 -9.88
N ARG A 55 -2.07 3.98 -10.65
CA ARG A 55 -1.45 4.38 -11.93
C ARG A 55 -2.49 4.98 -12.90
N SER A 56 -2.05 5.99 -13.66
CA SER A 56 -2.95 6.80 -14.51
C SER A 56 -3.41 6.08 -15.78
N PRO A 57 -4.59 6.46 -16.35
CA PRO A 57 -5.25 5.73 -17.44
C PRO A 57 -4.49 5.63 -18.77
N GLY A 58 -3.31 6.24 -18.90
CA GLY A 58 -2.45 6.13 -20.09
C GLY A 58 -1.64 4.85 -20.17
N HIS A 59 -1.57 4.06 -19.08
CA HIS A 59 -0.88 2.76 -19.04
C HIS A 59 -1.81 1.63 -18.55
N HIS A 60 -3.08 1.67 -18.97
CA HIS A 60 -3.89 0.47 -19.00
C HIS A 60 -4.03 0.05 -20.46
N PRO A 61 -3.57 -1.15 -20.88
CA PRO A 61 -4.14 -1.74 -22.07
C PRO A 61 -5.65 -1.82 -21.81
N ARG A 62 -6.44 -1.20 -22.70
CA ARG A 62 -7.90 -1.37 -22.73
C ARG A 62 -8.16 -2.87 -22.71
N GLY A 63 -8.68 -3.40 -21.61
CA GLY A 63 -8.89 -4.84 -21.48
C GLY A 63 -8.62 -5.45 -20.11
N ALA A 64 -8.27 -4.70 -19.06
CA ALA A 64 -8.43 -5.22 -17.70
C ALA A 64 -9.92 -5.09 -17.30
N ALA A 65 -10.72 -5.93 -17.94
CA ALA A 65 -11.95 -6.44 -17.37
C ALA A 65 -11.67 -6.96 -15.95
N VAL A 66 -12.71 -7.40 -15.27
CA VAL A 66 -12.61 -8.47 -14.28
C VAL A 66 -11.85 -9.63 -14.95
N GLY A 67 -10.52 -9.59 -14.91
CA GLY A 67 -9.68 -10.72 -15.22
C GLY A 67 -9.80 -11.69 -14.05
N PRO A 68 -9.63 -13.01 -14.27
CA PRO A 68 -9.52 -13.95 -13.17
C PRO A 68 -8.47 -13.43 -12.18
N PRO A 69 -8.55 -13.82 -10.89
CA PRO A 69 -7.59 -13.40 -9.88
C PRO A 69 -6.20 -13.44 -10.50
N ARG A 70 -5.52 -12.28 -10.49
CA ARG A 70 -4.10 -12.19 -10.82
C ARG A 70 -3.48 -13.38 -10.09
N GLU A 71 -2.96 -14.36 -10.85
CA GLU A 71 -2.50 -15.62 -10.25
C GLU A 71 -1.72 -15.24 -9.01
N PRO A 72 -2.15 -15.72 -7.82
CA PRO A 72 -1.45 -15.39 -6.60
C PRO A 72 0.04 -15.62 -6.88
N PRO A 73 0.95 -14.74 -6.45
CA PRO A 73 2.37 -15.10 -6.49
C PRO A 73 2.44 -16.51 -5.93
N ASP A 74 2.95 -17.44 -6.74
CA ASP A 74 2.82 -18.88 -6.56
C ASP A 74 2.73 -19.17 -5.06
N LEU A 75 1.57 -19.62 -4.59
CA LEU A 75 1.26 -19.62 -3.16
C LEU A 75 2.34 -20.37 -2.38
N GLU A 76 3.03 -21.30 -3.04
CA GLU A 76 4.22 -21.98 -2.54
C GLU A 76 5.42 -21.05 -2.38
N GLN A 77 5.76 -20.22 -3.38
CA GLN A 77 6.80 -19.18 -3.27
C GLN A 77 6.49 -18.16 -2.18
N ALA A 78 5.23 -17.72 -2.06
CA ALA A 78 4.82 -16.81 -0.99
C ALA A 78 4.99 -17.45 0.39
N ARG A 79 4.55 -18.70 0.55
CA ARG A 79 4.74 -19.48 1.79
C ARG A 79 6.21 -19.73 2.10
N ALA A 80 7.02 -20.06 1.09
CA ALA A 80 8.46 -20.27 1.24
C ALA A 80 9.15 -18.98 1.72
N ARG A 81 8.75 -17.83 1.15
CA ARG A 81 9.27 -16.53 1.57
C ARG A 81 8.85 -16.18 3.00
N ILE A 82 7.60 -16.46 3.37
CA ILE A 82 7.12 -16.26 4.75
C ILE A 82 7.94 -17.12 5.72
N ALA A 83 8.12 -18.41 5.45
CA ALA A 83 8.89 -19.30 6.30
C ALA A 83 10.37 -18.88 6.41
N GLU A 84 10.97 -18.39 5.32
CA GLU A 84 12.32 -17.84 5.34
C GLU A 84 12.42 -16.61 6.25
N LEU A 85 11.45 -15.69 6.14
CA LEU A 85 11.40 -14.48 6.95
C LEU A 85 11.17 -14.80 8.43
N GLU A 86 10.26 -15.73 8.74
CA GLU A 86 10.02 -16.18 10.13
C GLU A 86 11.28 -16.74 10.78
N ARG A 87 12.07 -17.55 10.04
CA ARG A 87 13.38 -18.02 10.53
C ARG A 87 14.35 -16.89 10.79
N LYS A 88 14.45 -15.92 9.87
CA LYS A 88 15.35 -14.76 10.02
C LYS A 88 14.96 -13.91 11.23
N VAL A 89 13.65 -13.68 11.44
CA VAL A 89 13.15 -12.97 12.62
C VAL A 89 13.51 -13.72 13.91
N GLY A 90 13.33 -15.04 13.94
CA GLY A 90 13.72 -15.87 15.08
C GLY A 90 15.23 -15.80 15.40
N GLN A 91 16.08 -15.89 14.37
CA GLN A 91 17.53 -15.74 14.52
C GLN A 91 17.91 -14.36 15.08
N GLN A 92 17.34 -13.30 14.50
CA GLN A 92 17.60 -11.93 14.94
C GLN A 92 17.14 -11.70 16.38
N GLN A 93 16.02 -12.30 16.80
CA GLN A 93 15.55 -12.21 18.19
C GLN A 93 16.54 -12.84 19.18
N LEU A 94 17.10 -14.02 18.85
CA LEU A 94 18.10 -14.67 19.68
C LEU A 94 19.40 -13.85 19.78
N GLU A 95 19.85 -13.27 18.67
CA GLU A 95 21.01 -12.37 18.65
C GLU A 95 20.76 -11.13 19.52
N LEU A 96 19.60 -10.48 19.37
CA LEU A 96 19.21 -9.34 20.20
C LEU A 96 19.15 -9.70 21.69
N ASP A 97 18.57 -10.85 22.04
CA ASP A 97 18.50 -11.31 23.43
C ASP A 97 19.89 -11.58 24.00
N PHE A 98 20.79 -12.17 23.21
CA PHE A 98 22.18 -12.36 23.58
C PHE A 98 22.89 -11.02 23.82
N PHE A 99 22.79 -10.07 22.88
CA PHE A 99 23.41 -8.76 23.01
C PHE A 99 22.86 -7.97 24.20
N HIS A 100 21.54 -8.00 24.42
CA HIS A 100 20.92 -7.37 25.59
C HIS A 100 21.44 -7.95 26.91
N LYS A 101 21.60 -9.28 26.99
CA LYS A 101 22.19 -9.92 28.18
C LYS A 101 23.66 -9.51 28.33
N ALA A 102 24.47 -9.60 27.29
CA ALA A 102 25.88 -9.25 27.34
C ALA A 102 26.11 -7.78 27.75
N LEU A 103 25.36 -6.84 27.16
CA LEU A 103 25.46 -5.41 27.48
C LEU A 103 25.03 -5.08 28.92
N ARG A 104 24.14 -5.88 29.53
CA ARG A 104 23.76 -5.73 30.94
C ARG A 104 24.94 -6.06 31.86
N HIS A 105 25.72 -7.10 31.54
CA HIS A 105 26.87 -7.53 32.35
C HIS A 105 28.08 -6.60 32.24
N VAL A 106 28.14 -5.73 31.24
CA VAL A 106 29.23 -4.73 31.07
C VAL A 106 28.94 -3.43 31.83
N ARG A 107 27.69 -3.24 32.29
CA ARG A 107 27.25 -2.04 33.03
C ARG A 107 27.14 -2.25 34.55
N GLU A 108 27.43 -3.45 35.04
CA GLU A 108 27.67 -3.79 36.45
C GLU A 108 29.19 -3.88 36.70
#